data_AF-A0A2V7RYB0-F1
#
_entry.id   AF-A0A2V7RYB0-F1
#
_cell.length_a   1.000
_cell.length_b   1.000
_cell.length_c   1.000
_cell.angle_alpha   90.00
_cell.angle_beta   90.00
_cell.angle_gamma   90.00
#
_symmetry.space_group_name_H-M   'P 1'
#
loop_
_entity.id
_entity.type
_entity.pdbx_description
1 polymer ?
#
loop_
_entity_poly.entity_id
_entity_poly.type
_entity_poly.pdbx_seq_one_letter_code
_entity_poly.pdbx_strand_id
1 'polypeptide(L)'
;MPRDIAYVALGSNLGDRDAHLERARKALAAIPQSRVIAESSIEETAPLGPVDQDKYLNQMVALETELSPRELLSQLQRIEQAAGRTREVRWGPRTLDLDIVRYETQTASDRDLVVPHPAAGARGFWRREMAQLRAMLGR
;
A
#
# COMPACT_ATOMS: atom_id res chain seq x y z
N MET A 1 -13.74 3.79 17.21
CA MET A 1 -12.32 3.89 17.64
C MET A 1 -11.83 5.29 17.32
N PRO A 2 -10.80 5.85 17.97
CA PRO A 2 -10.21 7.12 17.52
C PRO A 2 -9.66 6.96 16.10
N ARG A 3 -9.70 8.03 15.30
CA ARG A 3 -9.07 8.04 13.96
C ARG A 3 -7.56 7.98 14.10
N ASP A 4 -6.93 7.15 13.28
CA ASP A 4 -5.48 7.03 13.12
C ASP A 4 -5.11 7.25 11.64
N ILE A 5 -3.83 7.44 11.35
CA ILE A 5 -3.32 7.55 9.98
C ILE A 5 -2.54 6.29 9.65
N ALA A 6 -3.02 5.55 8.65
CA ALA A 6 -2.35 4.43 8.04
C ALA A 6 -1.61 4.88 6.77
N TYR A 7 -0.39 4.38 6.58
CA TYR A 7 0.40 4.54 5.36
C TYR A 7 0.31 3.23 4.58
N VAL A 8 -0.35 3.28 3.42
CA VAL A 8 -0.58 2.13 2.56
C VAL A 8 0.27 2.28 1.30
N ALA A 9 1.14 1.31 1.02
CA ALA A 9 1.88 1.25 -0.23
C ALA A 9 1.04 0.55 -1.31
N LEU A 10 1.08 1.10 -2.52
CA LEU A 10 0.46 0.60 -3.73
C LEU A 10 1.57 0.23 -4.71
N GLY A 11 1.43 -0.92 -5.39
CA GLY A 11 2.35 -1.35 -6.42
C GLY A 11 1.63 -2.05 -7.57
N SER A 12 2.07 -1.81 -8.81
CA SER A 12 1.58 -2.51 -10.00
C SER A 12 2.69 -2.67 -11.04
N ASN A 13 2.85 -3.87 -11.59
CA ASN A 13 3.78 -4.12 -12.69
C ASN A 13 3.18 -4.91 -13.86
N LEU A 14 1.86 -5.15 -13.86
CA LEU A 14 1.18 -5.91 -14.91
C LEU A 14 0.04 -5.09 -15.50
N GLY A 15 -0.09 -5.13 -16.83
CA GLY A 15 -1.19 -4.46 -17.55
C GLY A 15 -1.09 -2.94 -17.50
N ASP A 16 -2.23 -2.27 -17.38
CA ASP A 16 -2.31 -0.82 -17.27
C ASP A 16 -2.01 -0.37 -15.83
N ARG A 17 -0.71 -0.26 -15.52
CA ARG A 17 -0.19 0.02 -14.17
C ARG A 17 -0.74 1.32 -13.60
N ASP A 18 -0.82 2.39 -14.40
CA ASP A 18 -1.37 3.68 -13.99
C ASP A 18 -2.86 3.57 -13.64
N ALA A 19 -3.65 2.90 -14.49
CA ALA A 19 -5.06 2.69 -14.21
C ALA A 19 -5.28 1.78 -12.98
N HIS A 20 -4.38 0.83 -12.72
CA HIS A 20 -4.42 0.03 -11.48
C HIS A 20 -4.20 0.89 -10.23
N LEU A 21 -3.19 1.78 -10.25
CA LEU A 21 -2.96 2.71 -9.13
C LEU A 21 -4.15 3.67 -8.96
N GLU A 22 -4.69 4.22 -10.04
CA GLU A 22 -5.86 5.10 -9.98
C GLU A 22 -7.08 4.40 -9.36
N ARG A 23 -7.40 3.18 -9.81
CA ARG A 23 -8.49 2.39 -9.24
C ARG A 23 -8.25 2.07 -7.77
N ALA A 24 -7.01 1.75 -7.38
CA ALA A 24 -6.66 1.48 -5.99
C ALA A 24 -6.92 2.71 -5.11
N ARG A 25 -6.51 3.91 -5.53
CA ARG A 25 -6.79 5.15 -4.79
C ARG A 25 -8.28 5.41 -4.62
N LYS A 26 -9.07 5.26 -5.69
CA LYS A 26 -10.53 5.39 -5.64
C LYS A 26 -11.15 4.37 -4.68
N ALA A 27 -10.67 3.13 -4.69
CA ALA A 27 -11.15 2.07 -3.81
C ALA A 27 -10.79 2.32 -2.34
N LEU A 28 -9.57 2.79 -2.05
CA LEU A 28 -9.15 3.21 -0.71
C LEU A 28 -10.02 4.35 -0.17
N ALA A 29 -10.32 5.35 -1.01
CA ALA A 29 -11.20 6.46 -0.65
C ALA A 29 -12.66 6.03 -0.41
N ALA A 30 -13.08 4.89 -0.94
CA ALA A 30 -14.41 4.32 -0.75
C ALA A 30 -14.52 3.39 0.47
N ILE A 31 -13.42 3.11 1.18
CA ILE A 31 -13.47 2.28 2.39
C ILE A 31 -14.30 3.00 3.47
N PRO A 32 -15.30 2.35 4.10
CA PRO A 32 -16.06 2.94 5.18
C PRO A 32 -15.16 3.42 6.33
N GLN A 33 -15.55 4.53 6.95
CA GLN A 33 -14.82 5.15 8.07
C GLN A 33 -13.37 5.49 7.74
N SER A 34 -13.06 5.70 6.46
CA SER A 34 -11.73 6.03 5.98
C SER A 34 -11.77 7.22 5.04
N ARG A 35 -10.66 7.96 4.94
CA ARG A 35 -10.48 9.08 4.03
C ARG A 35 -9.03 9.14 3.59
N VAL A 36 -8.80 9.17 2.27
CA VAL A 36 -7.49 9.49 1.71
C VAL A 36 -7.19 10.95 2.01
N ILE A 37 -6.07 11.22 2.70
CA ILE A 37 -5.69 12.59 3.12
C ILE A 37 -4.43 13.10 2.40
N ALA A 38 -3.60 12.21 1.86
CA ALA A 38 -2.46 12.58 1.02
C ALA A 38 -2.00 11.38 0.18
N GLU A 39 -1.32 11.68 -0.93
CA GLU A 39 -0.76 10.72 -1.87
C GLU A 39 0.65 11.16 -2.25
N SER A 40 1.60 10.22 -2.33
CA SER A 40 2.94 10.50 -2.83
C SER A 40 2.93 10.66 -4.34
N SER A 41 4.04 11.16 -4.90
CA SER A 41 4.31 10.99 -6.33
C SER A 41 4.40 9.49 -6.67
N ILE A 42 4.08 9.16 -7.92
CA ILE A 42 4.29 7.82 -8.48
C ILE A 42 5.77 7.65 -8.81
N GLU A 43 6.38 6.55 -8.39
CA GLU A 43 7.78 6.21 -8.66
C GLU A 43 7.87 4.87 -9.42
N GLU A 44 8.59 4.84 -10.55
CA GLU A 44 8.91 3.58 -11.23
C GLU A 44 10.17 2.95 -10.62
N THR A 45 10.06 1.70 -10.15
CA THR A 45 11.18 0.98 -9.53
C THR A 45 11.46 -0.36 -10.20
N ALA A 46 12.71 -0.80 -10.15
CA ALA A 46 13.05 -2.17 -10.50
C ALA A 46 12.28 -3.18 -9.61
N PRO A 47 11.91 -4.35 -10.13
CA PRO A 47 11.29 -5.39 -9.33
C PRO A 47 12.23 -5.93 -8.27
N LEU A 48 11.66 -6.47 -7.20
CA LEU A 48 12.40 -7.16 -6.15
C LEU A 48 12.26 -8.68 -6.32
N GLY A 49 13.38 -9.38 -6.15
CA GLY A 49 13.42 -10.84 -6.20
C GLY A 49 14.13 -11.40 -7.43
N PRO A 50 14.18 -12.73 -7.57
CA PRO A 50 14.91 -13.45 -8.60
C PRO A 50 14.12 -13.65 -9.89
N VAL A 51 12.83 -13.26 -9.90
CA VAL A 51 11.94 -13.44 -11.05
C VAL A 51 12.09 -12.22 -11.96
N ASP A 52 12.50 -12.47 -13.20
CA ASP A 52 12.52 -11.45 -14.25
C ASP A 52 11.09 -10.99 -14.56
N GLN A 53 10.86 -9.69 -14.44
CA GLN A 53 9.54 -9.09 -14.57
C GLN A 53 9.67 -7.60 -14.86
N ASP A 54 8.60 -7.01 -15.37
CA ASP A 54 8.55 -5.58 -15.64
C ASP A 54 8.69 -4.75 -14.34
N LYS A 55 9.13 -3.50 -14.54
CA LYS A 55 9.24 -2.52 -13.46
C LYS A 55 7.87 -2.24 -12.82
N TYR A 56 7.90 -1.94 -11.54
CA TYR A 56 6.71 -1.54 -10.78
C TYR A 56 6.51 -0.03 -10.89
N LEU A 57 5.27 0.41 -11.05
CA LEU A 57 4.85 1.71 -10.55
C LEU A 57 4.47 1.55 -9.07
N ASN A 58 5.04 2.39 -8.21
CA ASN A 58 4.76 2.43 -6.78
C ASN A 58 4.23 3.81 -6.39
N GLN A 59 3.39 3.80 -5.36
CA GLN A 59 2.89 5.01 -4.71
C GLN A 59 2.57 4.69 -3.25
N MET A 60 2.60 5.68 -2.37
CA MET A 60 2.08 5.55 -1.01
C MET A 60 0.91 6.51 -0.78
N VAL A 61 -0.07 6.05 -0.01
CA VAL A 61 -1.25 6.82 0.39
C VAL A 61 -1.29 6.92 1.90
N ALA A 62 -1.53 8.13 2.40
CA ALA A 62 -1.92 8.34 3.79
C ALA A 62 -3.45 8.29 3.90
N LEU A 63 -3.94 7.33 4.69
CA LEU A 63 -5.35 7.04 4.90
C LEU A 63 -5.70 7.33 6.37
N GLU A 64 -6.51 8.34 6.61
CA GLU A 64 -7.12 8.54 7.92
C GLU A 64 -8.27 7.53 8.07
N THR A 65 -8.24 6.71 9.12
CA THR A 65 -9.20 5.61 9.28
C THR A 65 -9.51 5.30 10.74
N GLU A 66 -10.72 4.83 11.02
CA GLU A 66 -11.12 4.27 12.33
C GLU A 66 -10.92 2.75 12.39
N LEU A 67 -10.47 2.13 11.30
CA LEU A 67 -10.25 0.69 11.21
C LEU A 67 -8.94 0.29 11.89
N SER A 68 -8.97 -0.81 12.62
CA SER A 68 -7.77 -1.50 13.11
C SER A 68 -6.93 -2.04 11.94
N PRO A 69 -5.62 -2.31 12.15
CA PRO A 69 -4.77 -2.91 11.11
C PRO A 69 -5.35 -4.17 10.47
N ARG A 70 -6.03 -5.01 11.26
CA ARG A 70 -6.66 -6.25 10.79
C ARG A 70 -7.87 -5.99 9.89
N GLU A 71 -8.70 -5.02 10.26
CA GLU A 71 -9.86 -4.63 9.46
C GLU A 71 -9.41 -3.97 8.15
N LEU A 72 -8.40 -3.09 8.20
CA LEU A 72 -7.84 -2.47 7.00
C LEU A 72 -7.23 -3.53 6.09
N LEU A 73 -6.44 -4.49 6.62
CA LEU A 73 -5.85 -5.56 5.82
C LEU A 73 -6.93 -6.33 5.04
N SER A 74 -8.07 -6.60 5.70
CA SER A 74 -9.20 -7.28 5.06
C SER A 74 -9.80 -6.46 3.91
N GLN A 75 -9.84 -5.12 4.01
CA GLN A 75 -10.28 -4.26 2.92
C GLN A 75 -9.27 -4.24 1.77
N LEU A 76 -7.97 -4.12 2.06
CA LEU A 76 -6.91 -4.13 1.05
C LEU A 76 -6.94 -5.43 0.23
N GLN A 77 -7.05 -6.58 0.90
CA GLN A 77 -7.15 -7.88 0.22
C GLN A 77 -8.36 -7.99 -0.71
N ARG A 78 -9.51 -7.39 -0.35
CA ARG A 78 -10.68 -7.33 -1.24
C ARG A 78 -10.43 -6.46 -2.47
N ILE A 79 -9.74 -5.33 -2.30
CA ILE A 79 -9.39 -4.44 -3.42
C ILE A 79 -8.44 -5.15 -4.39
N GLU A 80 -7.44 -5.85 -3.88
CA GLU A 80 -6.52 -6.64 -4.72
C GLU A 80 -7.23 -7.76 -5.50
N GLN A 81 -8.14 -8.48 -4.83
CA GLN A 81 -8.95 -9.51 -5.48
C GLN A 81 -9.81 -8.93 -6.60
N ALA A 82 -10.47 -7.78 -6.35
CA ALA A 82 -11.24 -7.07 -7.36
C ALA A 82 -10.37 -6.54 -8.52
N ALA A 83 -9.08 -6.28 -8.28
CA ALA A 83 -8.10 -5.92 -9.30
C ALA A 83 -7.52 -7.13 -10.05
N GLY A 84 -8.03 -8.34 -9.83
CA GLY A 84 -7.62 -9.55 -10.53
C GLY A 84 -6.26 -10.10 -10.09
N ARG A 85 -5.81 -9.77 -8.86
CA ARG A 85 -4.55 -10.28 -8.34
C ARG A 85 -4.59 -11.81 -8.21
N THR A 86 -3.75 -12.52 -8.96
CA THR A 86 -3.52 -13.97 -8.80
C THR A 86 -2.24 -14.24 -8.00
N ARG A 87 -2.15 -15.39 -7.34
CA ARG A 87 -0.98 -15.82 -6.54
C ARG A 87 -0.36 -17.09 -7.10
N GLU A 88 -0.13 -17.10 -8.41
CA GLU A 88 0.39 -18.28 -9.13
C GLU A 88 1.89 -18.48 -8.91
N VAL A 89 2.67 -17.39 -8.93
CA VAL A 89 4.13 -17.42 -8.77
C VAL A 89 4.54 -16.57 -7.57
N ARG A 90 5.31 -17.17 -6.65
CA ARG A 90 5.90 -16.42 -5.54
C ARG A 90 6.84 -15.34 -6.09
N TRP A 91 6.58 -14.08 -5.74
CA TRP A 91 7.27 -12.90 -6.29
C TRP A 91 7.08 -12.66 -7.79
N GLY A 92 6.04 -13.25 -8.38
CA GLY A 92 5.65 -12.96 -9.75
C GLY A 92 4.91 -11.63 -9.91
N PRO A 93 4.61 -11.26 -11.18
CA PRO A 93 3.91 -10.04 -11.54
C PRO A 93 2.53 -9.91 -10.87
N ARG A 94 2.11 -8.68 -10.62
CA ARG A 94 0.85 -8.35 -9.94
C ARG A 94 0.16 -7.19 -10.65
N THR A 95 -1.14 -7.34 -10.85
CA THR A 95 -2.02 -6.24 -11.28
C THR A 95 -2.05 -5.14 -10.23
N LEU A 96 -2.16 -5.51 -8.95
CA LEU A 96 -2.12 -4.61 -7.81
C LEU A 96 -1.59 -5.33 -6.56
N ASP A 97 -0.75 -4.63 -5.80
CA ASP A 97 -0.26 -5.02 -4.47
C ASP A 97 -0.50 -3.85 -3.50
N LEU A 98 -1.12 -4.13 -2.35
CA LEU A 98 -1.46 -3.18 -1.30
C LEU A 98 -0.90 -3.65 0.04
N ASP A 99 0.06 -2.91 0.58
CA ASP A 99 0.71 -3.23 1.85
C ASP A 99 0.43 -2.15 2.91
N ILE A 100 0.06 -2.56 4.12
CA ILE A 100 0.05 -1.66 5.29
C ILE A 100 1.49 -1.48 5.73
N VAL A 101 2.08 -0.32 5.45
CA VAL A 101 3.47 -0.03 5.82
C VAL A 101 3.56 0.38 7.29
N ARG A 102 2.64 1.22 7.75
CA ARG A 102 2.67 1.78 9.11
C ARG A 102 1.32 2.35 9.51
N TYR A 103 1.03 2.36 10.80
CA TYR A 103 0.07 3.27 11.43
C TYR A 103 0.84 4.28 12.30
N GLU A 104 0.32 5.49 12.51
CA GLU A 104 0.98 6.46 13.41
C GLU A 104 1.03 5.93 14.83
N THR A 105 -0.06 5.32 15.32
CA THR A 105 -0.14 4.86 16.71
C THR A 105 -0.31 3.35 16.86
N GLN A 106 -1.04 2.70 15.95
CA GLN A 106 -1.33 1.28 16.07
C GLN A 106 -0.18 0.38 15.61
N THR A 107 -0.07 -0.79 16.24
CA THR A 107 0.87 -1.85 15.86
C THR A 107 0.13 -3.19 15.76
N ALA A 108 0.73 -4.15 15.05
CA ALA A 108 0.23 -5.51 14.96
C ALA A 108 1.40 -6.48 14.85
N SER A 109 1.27 -7.65 15.46
CA SER A 109 2.30 -8.69 15.48
C SER A 109 1.66 -10.08 15.39
N ASP A 110 0.82 -10.26 14.38
CA ASP A 110 0.15 -11.52 14.10
C ASP A 110 0.94 -12.33 13.06
N ARG A 111 0.58 -13.61 12.90
CA ARG A 111 1.25 -14.53 11.95
C ARG A 111 1.25 -14.01 10.50
N ASP A 112 0.21 -13.30 10.10
CA ASP A 112 -0.05 -12.84 8.75
C ASP A 112 -0.10 -11.31 8.61
N LEU A 113 0.14 -10.57 9.71
CA LEU A 113 0.11 -9.11 9.74
C LEU A 113 1.11 -8.57 10.76
N VAL A 114 2.10 -7.83 10.26
CA VAL A 114 3.07 -7.12 11.10
C VAL A 114 3.05 -5.65 10.74
N VAL A 115 2.81 -4.78 11.73
CA VAL A 115 2.78 -3.32 11.60
C VAL A 115 3.64 -2.70 12.70
N PRO A 116 4.67 -1.89 12.37
CA PRO A 116 5.10 -1.49 11.03
C PRO A 116 5.61 -2.66 10.17
N HIS A 117 5.47 -2.55 8.85
CA HIS A 117 5.87 -3.59 7.93
C HIS A 117 7.38 -3.89 8.06
N PRO A 118 7.82 -5.16 8.17
CA PRO A 118 9.22 -5.51 8.40
C PRO A 118 10.18 -4.97 7.32
N ALA A 119 9.70 -4.88 6.08
CA ALA A 119 10.48 -4.34 4.95
C ALA A 119 10.53 -2.80 4.88
N ALA A 120 9.86 -2.06 5.76
CA ALA A 120 9.80 -0.60 5.70
C ALA A 120 11.17 0.08 5.80
N GLY A 121 12.11 -0.50 6.55
CA GLY A 121 13.48 -0.01 6.62
C GLY A 121 14.35 -0.38 5.42
N ALA A 122 14.04 -1.48 4.74
CA ALA A 122 14.84 -2.03 3.64
C ALA A 122 14.45 -1.47 2.26
N ARG A 123 13.22 -0.97 2.10
CA ARG A 123 12.72 -0.42 0.84
C ARG A 123 12.97 1.09 0.76
N GLY A 124 14.00 1.47 0.00
CA GLY A 124 14.40 2.88 -0.13
C GLY A 124 13.30 3.80 -0.68
N PHE A 125 12.46 3.32 -1.60
CA PHE A 125 11.35 4.09 -2.16
C PHE A 125 10.22 4.33 -1.14
N TRP A 126 9.83 3.33 -0.35
CA TRP A 126 8.86 3.52 0.74
C TRP A 126 9.29 4.59 1.75
N ARG A 127 10.59 4.68 2.04
CA ARG A 127 11.12 5.75 2.90
C ARG A 127 10.95 7.14 2.27
N ARG A 128 11.19 7.28 0.96
CA ARG A 128 11.00 8.54 0.24
C ARG A 128 9.54 8.95 0.18
N GLU A 129 8.66 8.01 -0.20
CA GLU A 129 7.21 8.24 -0.30
C GLU A 129 6.62 8.63 1.07
N MET A 130 7.00 7.91 2.14
CA MET A 130 6.56 8.24 3.49
C MET A 130 7.08 9.60 3.96
N ALA A 131 8.35 9.93 3.67
CA ALA A 131 8.89 11.24 4.01
C ALA A 131 8.15 12.38 3.27
N GLN A 132 7.80 12.17 2.00
CA GLN A 132 6.98 13.11 1.22
C GLN A 132 5.60 13.31 1.87
N LEU A 133 4.90 12.21 2.19
CA LEU A 133 3.57 12.28 2.80
C LEU A 133 3.61 12.99 4.17
N ARG A 134 4.60 12.68 5.01
CA ARG A 134 4.75 13.32 6.32
C ARG A 134 5.00 14.83 6.20
N ALA A 135 5.84 15.24 5.24
CA ALA A 135 6.08 16.65 4.96
C ALA A 135 4.79 17.37 4.50
N MET A 136 3.99 16.75 3.63
CA MET A 136 2.69 17.30 3.20
C MET A 136 1.69 17.43 4.35
N LEU A 137 1.73 16.51 5.32
CA LEU A 137 0.84 16.51 6.49
C LEU A 137 1.36 17.35 7.66
N GLY A 138 2.55 17.96 7.55
CA GLY A 138 3.17 18.74 8.63
C GLY A 138 3.61 17.91 9.84
N ARG A 139 4.12 16.69 9.60
CA ARG A 139 4.49 15.69 10.63
C ARG A 139 5.93 15.22 10.55
#